data_AF-A0A4R0XI40-F1
#
_entry.id   AF-A0A4R0XI40-F1
#
_cell.length_a   1.000
_cell.length_b   1.000
_cell.length_c   1.000
_cell.angle_alpha   90.00
_cell.angle_beta   90.00
_cell.angle_gamma   90.00
#
_symmetry.space_group_name_H-M   'P 1'
#
loop_
_entity.id
_entity.type
_entity.pdbx_description
1 polymer ?
#
loop_
_entity_poly.entity_id
_entity_poly.type
_entity_poly.pdbx_seq_one_letter_code
_entity_poly.pdbx_strand_id
1 'polypeptide(L)'
;ATTVKVTLTKTSDNDTTGEVSWTGTTSATGTTKPGSVTGKLNGFETAAQKAARLLKDKADAALPQVTAVMVNKAINASKPHSSTDIASKWDLPASVNVTVGTGQDKQTVMMLQVSFHEQVLLQQLELQTMVRLQVQWMDLKLLHKKPQDY
;
A
#
# COMPACT_ATOMS: atom_id res chain seq x y z
N ALA A 1 -36.64 -40.02 -29.44
CA ALA A 1 -36.15 -38.70 -29.00
C ALA A 1 -34.79 -38.45 -29.66
N THR A 2 -34.54 -37.24 -30.16
CA THR A 2 -33.24 -36.87 -30.74
C THR A 2 -32.40 -36.19 -29.67
N THR A 3 -31.23 -36.74 -29.37
CA THR A 3 -30.28 -36.13 -28.43
C THR A 3 -29.23 -35.34 -29.21
N VAL A 4 -29.05 -34.08 -28.83
CA VAL A 4 -27.98 -33.21 -29.36
C VAL A 4 -26.87 -33.13 -28.32
N LYS A 5 -25.65 -33.45 -28.72
CA LYS A 5 -24.43 -33.28 -27.92
C LYS A 5 -23.69 -32.04 -28.40
N VAL A 6 -23.25 -31.21 -27.46
CA VAL A 6 -22.46 -30.01 -27.73
C VAL A 6 -21.16 -30.08 -26.93
N THR A 7 -20.03 -29.86 -27.59
CA THR A 7 -18.72 -29.76 -26.97
C THR A 7 -18.13 -28.39 -27.27
N LEU A 8 -17.75 -27.65 -26.21
CA LEU A 8 -17.04 -26.38 -26.33
C LEU A 8 -15.57 -26.60 -26.03
N THR A 9 -14.71 -26.19 -26.96
CA THR A 9 -13.25 -26.31 -26.84
C THR A 9 -12.63 -24.92 -26.94
N LYS A 10 -11.83 -24.53 -25.95
CA LYS A 10 -10.98 -23.33 -26.03
C LYS A 10 -9.97 -23.51 -27.15
N THR A 11 -9.81 -22.49 -28.00
CA THR A 11 -8.85 -22.50 -29.11
C THR A 11 -7.68 -21.55 -28.87
N SER A 12 -7.93 -20.39 -28.26
CA SER A 12 -6.88 -19.43 -27.89
C SER A 12 -7.35 -18.49 -26.78
N ASP A 13 -6.39 -17.76 -26.23
CA ASP A 13 -6.60 -16.63 -25.34
C ASP A 13 -5.87 -15.40 -25.90
N ASN A 14 -6.37 -14.22 -25.54
CA ASN A 14 -5.73 -12.94 -25.80
C ASN A 14 -5.83 -12.06 -24.55
N ASP A 15 -4.77 -12.08 -23.75
CA ASP A 15 -4.66 -11.29 -22.53
C ASP A 15 -4.63 -9.78 -22.79
N THR A 16 -4.35 -9.33 -24.02
CA THR A 16 -4.37 -7.89 -24.34
C THR A 16 -5.80 -7.37 -24.37
N THR A 17 -6.72 -8.16 -24.93
CA THR A 17 -8.13 -7.78 -25.08
C THR A 17 -9.05 -8.45 -24.07
N GLY A 18 -8.54 -9.37 -23.24
CA GLY A 18 -9.35 -10.13 -22.29
C GLY A 18 -10.33 -11.05 -23.01
N GLU A 19 -9.85 -11.73 -24.06
CA GLU A 19 -10.67 -12.60 -24.91
C GLU A 19 -10.25 -14.07 -24.80
N VAL A 20 -11.23 -14.97 -24.89
CA VAL A 20 -11.02 -16.42 -25.07
C VAL A 20 -11.78 -16.86 -26.31
N SER A 21 -11.05 -17.38 -27.31
CA SER A 21 -11.67 -17.95 -28.50
C SER A 21 -12.07 -19.41 -28.24
N TRP A 22 -13.19 -19.82 -28.82
CA TRP A 22 -13.72 -21.17 -28.66
C TRP A 22 -14.34 -21.71 -29.94
N THR A 23 -14.41 -23.03 -30.02
CA THR A 23 -15.12 -23.77 -31.06
C THR A 23 -16.14 -24.69 -30.40
N GLY A 24 -17.40 -24.56 -30.81
CA GLY A 24 -18.50 -25.44 -30.42
C GLY A 24 -18.76 -26.45 -31.51
N THR A 25 -18.64 -27.74 -31.19
CA THR A 25 -19.02 -28.83 -32.09
C THR A 25 -20.32 -29.45 -31.63
N THR A 26 -21.22 -29.71 -32.57
CA THR A 26 -22.55 -30.29 -32.30
C THR A 26 -22.72 -31.60 -33.07
N SER A 27 -23.36 -32.59 -32.45
CA SER A 27 -23.74 -33.84 -33.10
C SER A 27 -25.12 -34.27 -32.63
N ALA A 28 -25.89 -34.91 -33.52
CA ALA A 28 -27.22 -35.43 -33.21
C ALA A 28 -27.31 -36.93 -33.52
N THR A 29 -27.99 -37.69 -32.66
CA THR A 29 -28.23 -39.12 -32.88
C THR A 29 -28.92 -39.37 -34.21
N GLY A 30 -28.38 -40.30 -35.02
CA GLY A 30 -28.90 -40.63 -36.36
C GLY A 30 -28.37 -39.74 -37.49
N THR A 31 -27.47 -38.80 -37.20
CA THR A 31 -26.81 -37.96 -38.21
C THR A 31 -25.31 -38.23 -38.26
N THR A 32 -24.72 -38.23 -39.46
CA THR A 32 -23.27 -38.39 -39.67
C THR A 32 -22.53 -37.06 -39.81
N LYS A 33 -23.27 -35.95 -39.94
CA LYS A 33 -22.70 -34.63 -40.22
C LYS A 33 -22.75 -33.76 -38.96
N PRO A 34 -21.61 -33.53 -38.27
CA PRO A 34 -21.56 -32.60 -37.16
C PRO A 34 -21.66 -31.14 -37.63
N GLY A 35 -22.20 -30.28 -36.78
CA GLY A 35 -22.14 -28.83 -36.94
C GLY A 35 -20.95 -28.24 -36.18
N SER A 36 -20.40 -27.13 -36.65
CA SER A 36 -19.35 -26.39 -35.95
C SER A 36 -19.64 -24.90 -35.97
N VAL A 37 -19.42 -24.23 -34.84
CA VAL A 37 -19.50 -22.77 -34.71
C VAL A 37 -18.28 -22.29 -33.94
N THR A 38 -17.73 -21.16 -34.33
CA THR A 38 -16.64 -20.50 -33.60
C THR A 38 -17.14 -19.21 -32.98
N GLY A 39 -16.54 -18.82 -31.86
CA GLY A 39 -16.89 -17.59 -31.19
C GLY A 39 -15.78 -17.10 -30.28
N LYS A 40 -16.06 -15.96 -29.65
CA LYS A 40 -15.18 -15.34 -28.66
C LYS A 40 -16.00 -15.01 -27.42
N LEU A 41 -15.43 -15.26 -26.24
CA LEU A 41 -15.89 -14.73 -24.97
C LEU A 41 -14.99 -13.55 -24.61
N ASN A 42 -15.59 -12.44 -24.20
CA ASN A 42 -14.91 -11.20 -23.85
C ASN A 42 -15.20 -10.82 -22.39
N GLY A 43 -14.50 -9.79 -21.89
CA GLY A 43 -14.69 -9.27 -20.54
C GLY A 43 -13.83 -9.96 -19.47
N PHE A 44 -12.83 -10.76 -19.86
CA PHE A 44 -11.83 -11.26 -18.92
C PHE A 44 -10.82 -10.16 -18.56
N GLU A 45 -10.14 -10.33 -17.41
CA GLU A 45 -9.08 -9.42 -16.98
C GLU A 45 -7.98 -9.35 -18.04
N THR A 46 -7.63 -8.14 -18.46
CA THR A 46 -6.50 -7.93 -19.38
C THR A 46 -5.17 -7.93 -18.63
N ALA A 47 -4.07 -8.14 -19.34
CA ALA A 47 -2.72 -8.02 -18.79
C ALA A 47 -2.48 -6.65 -18.13
N ALA A 48 -3.02 -5.57 -18.72
CA ALA A 48 -2.91 -4.22 -18.17
C ALA A 48 -3.70 -4.07 -16.86
N GLN A 49 -4.93 -4.60 -16.80
CA GLN A 49 -5.74 -4.60 -15.58
C GLN A 49 -5.09 -5.42 -14.47
N LYS A 50 -4.57 -6.60 -14.81
CA LYS A 50 -3.82 -7.45 -13.87
C LYS A 50 -2.60 -6.74 -13.32
N ALA A 51 -1.81 -6.09 -14.18
CA ALA A 51 -0.63 -5.33 -13.75
C ALA A 51 -1.01 -4.17 -12.82
N ALA A 52 -2.06 -3.43 -13.13
CA ALA A 52 -2.57 -2.34 -12.29
C ALA A 52 -3.05 -2.85 -10.92
N ARG A 53 -3.78 -3.97 -10.88
CA ARG A 53 -4.22 -4.62 -9.63
C ARG A 53 -3.02 -5.05 -8.79
N LEU A 54 -2.04 -5.73 -9.38
CA LEU A 54 -0.84 -6.16 -8.66
C LEU A 54 0.00 -4.98 -8.13
N LEU A 55 0.09 -3.88 -8.88
CA LEU A 55 0.75 -2.65 -8.40
C LEU A 55 0.00 -2.06 -7.20
N LYS A 56 -1.34 -2.01 -7.26
CA LYS A 56 -2.17 -1.56 -6.15
C LYS A 56 -2.01 -2.45 -4.92
N ASP A 57 -2.07 -3.77 -5.09
CA ASP A 57 -1.93 -4.73 -3.99
C ASP A 57 -0.57 -4.57 -3.28
N LYS A 58 0.51 -4.33 -4.05
CA LYS A 58 1.84 -4.04 -3.50
C LYS A 58 1.88 -2.73 -2.71
N ALA A 59 1.26 -1.67 -3.22
CA ALA A 59 1.18 -0.39 -2.53
C ALA A 59 0.36 -0.50 -1.23
N ASP A 60 -0.79 -1.17 -1.27
CA ASP A 60 -1.66 -1.40 -0.12
C ASP A 60 -0.96 -2.25 0.95
N ALA A 61 -0.16 -3.24 0.56
CA ALA A 61 0.64 -4.04 1.49
C ALA A 61 1.83 -3.28 2.09
N ALA A 62 2.38 -2.28 1.37
CA ALA A 62 3.50 -1.47 1.82
C ALA A 62 3.06 -0.35 2.80
N LEU A 63 1.88 0.23 2.60
CA LEU A 63 1.32 1.30 3.44
C LEU A 63 1.39 1.01 4.96
N PRO A 64 0.91 -0.13 5.49
CA PRO A 64 0.93 -0.40 6.94
C PRO A 64 2.34 -0.63 7.50
N GLN A 65 3.35 -0.82 6.64
CA GLN A 65 4.74 -0.99 7.06
C GLN A 65 5.50 0.33 7.16
N VAL A 66 4.88 1.44 6.75
CA VAL A 66 5.47 2.77 6.88
C VAL A 66 5.54 3.14 8.36
N THR A 67 6.76 3.39 8.85
CA THR A 67 6.99 3.81 10.25
C THR A 67 7.34 5.29 10.34
N ALA A 68 7.13 5.89 11.52
CA ALA A 68 7.54 7.27 11.80
C ALA A 68 9.03 7.51 11.54
N VAL A 69 9.89 6.52 11.83
CA VAL A 69 11.34 6.61 11.56
C VAL A 69 11.62 6.75 10.06
N MET A 70 10.91 5.98 9.22
CA MET A 70 11.09 6.04 7.77
C MET A 70 10.61 7.37 7.19
N VAL A 71 9.48 7.87 7.71
CA VAL A 71 8.95 9.20 7.36
C VAL A 71 9.92 10.31 7.76
N ASN A 72 10.38 10.33 9.01
CA ASN A 72 11.33 11.33 9.51
C ASN A 72 12.64 11.29 8.72
N LYS A 73 13.14 10.09 8.38
CA LYS A 73 14.31 9.93 7.51
C LYS A 73 14.07 10.52 6.12
N ALA A 74 12.90 10.29 5.52
CA ALA A 74 12.55 10.81 4.21
C ALA A 74 12.35 12.34 4.22
N ILE A 75 11.76 12.89 5.28
CA ILE A 75 11.67 14.34 5.53
C ILE A 75 13.07 14.95 5.62
N ASN A 76 13.95 14.39 6.44
CA ASN A 76 15.32 14.90 6.61
C ASN A 76 16.15 14.78 5.33
N ALA A 77 15.93 13.74 4.52
CA ALA A 77 16.57 13.61 3.21
C ALA A 77 16.03 14.63 2.20
N SER A 78 14.73 14.93 2.24
CA SER A 78 14.09 15.91 1.35
C SER A 78 14.41 17.34 1.72
N LYS A 79 14.46 17.65 3.02
CA LYS A 79 14.77 18.96 3.57
C LYS A 79 15.58 18.76 4.87
N PRO A 80 16.91 18.80 4.79
CA PRO A 80 17.75 18.71 5.98
C PRO A 80 17.46 19.87 6.95
N HIS A 81 17.69 19.63 8.23
CA HIS A 81 17.67 20.66 9.27
C HIS A 81 18.85 20.44 10.24
N SER A 82 19.10 21.45 11.05
CA SER A 82 20.22 21.59 11.96
C SER A 82 19.75 22.19 13.29
N SER A 83 20.62 22.21 14.29
CA SER A 83 20.33 22.80 15.61
C SER A 83 20.16 24.33 15.59
N THR A 84 20.51 24.99 14.48
CA THR A 84 20.30 26.44 14.31
C THR A 84 18.97 26.77 13.64
N ASP A 85 18.24 25.77 13.15
CA ASP A 85 16.94 25.98 12.53
C ASP A 85 15.85 26.27 13.57
N ILE A 86 15.07 27.30 13.30
CA ILE A 86 13.95 27.70 14.17
C ILE A 86 12.71 26.93 13.72
N ALA A 87 12.15 26.12 14.62
CA ALA A 87 10.99 25.28 14.32
C ALA A 87 9.80 26.05 13.73
N SER A 88 9.55 27.29 14.17
CA SER A 88 8.46 28.14 13.65
C SER A 88 8.70 28.72 12.25
N LYS A 89 9.91 28.58 11.70
CA LYS A 89 10.28 29.04 10.36
C LYS A 89 10.62 27.89 9.41
N TRP A 90 10.61 26.66 9.92
CA TRP A 90 10.98 25.50 9.14
C TRP A 90 9.73 24.83 8.59
N ASP A 91 9.45 25.05 7.31
CA ASP A 91 8.29 24.46 6.66
C ASP A 91 8.51 22.98 6.32
N LEU A 92 7.51 22.14 6.59
CA LEU A 92 7.52 20.75 6.16
C LEU A 92 7.43 20.64 4.63
N PRO A 93 8.07 19.64 4.00
CA PRO A 93 7.87 19.36 2.59
C PRO A 93 6.41 18.93 2.33
N ALA A 94 5.86 19.35 1.18
CA ALA A 94 4.48 19.06 0.79
C ALA A 94 4.21 17.54 0.62
N SER A 95 5.24 16.77 0.26
CA SER A 95 5.21 15.31 0.25
C SER A 95 6.62 14.75 0.45
N VAL A 96 6.70 13.49 0.90
CA VAL A 96 7.95 12.73 0.86
C VAL A 96 7.73 11.32 0.33
N ASN A 97 8.76 10.79 -0.32
CA ASN A 97 8.78 9.43 -0.81
C ASN A 97 9.41 8.51 0.23
N VAL A 98 8.59 7.63 0.82
CA VAL A 98 9.04 6.62 1.78
C VAL A 98 9.25 5.31 1.05
N THR A 99 10.45 4.74 1.19
CA THR A 99 10.76 3.41 0.67
C THR A 99 10.50 2.34 1.72
N VAL A 100 9.70 1.33 1.37
CA VAL A 100 9.39 0.15 2.18
C VAL A 100 10.00 -1.10 1.52
N GLY A 101 10.48 -2.06 2.31
CA GLY A 101 11.05 -3.31 1.82
C GLY A 101 12.49 -3.19 1.29
N THR A 102 13.02 -4.30 0.77
CA THR A 102 14.39 -4.43 0.27
C THR A 102 14.43 -5.21 -1.03
N GLY A 103 15.44 -4.98 -1.87
CA GLY A 103 15.62 -5.75 -3.11
C GLY A 103 14.45 -5.60 -4.08
N GLN A 104 13.92 -6.74 -4.57
CA GLN A 104 12.82 -6.79 -5.54
C GLN A 104 11.45 -6.40 -4.95
N ASP A 105 11.31 -6.43 -3.62
CA ASP A 105 10.07 -6.08 -2.92
C ASP A 105 10.02 -4.60 -2.52
N LYS A 106 11.02 -3.81 -2.94
CA LYS A 106 11.10 -2.39 -2.65
C LYS A 106 9.89 -1.65 -3.25
N GLN A 107 9.09 -1.01 -2.41
CA GLN A 107 7.97 -0.15 -2.79
C GLN A 107 8.23 1.29 -2.35
N THR A 108 7.80 2.26 -3.16
CA THR A 108 7.86 3.68 -2.80
C THR A 108 6.44 4.19 -2.60
N VAL A 109 6.18 4.71 -1.41
CA VAL A 109 4.90 5.29 -1.02
C VAL A 109 5.08 6.80 -0.87
N MET A 110 4.30 7.57 -1.62
CA MET A 110 4.26 9.02 -1.44
C MET A 110 3.34 9.36 -0.27
N MET A 111 3.89 10.05 0.72
CA MET A 111 3.16 10.52 1.89
C MET A 111 2.93 12.03 1.75
N LEU A 112 1.69 12.51 1.98
CA LEU A 112 1.34 13.93 1.87
C LEU A 112 1.43 14.65 3.21
N GLN A 113 1.65 15.96 3.17
CA GLN A 113 1.85 16.83 4.34
C GLN A 113 0.80 16.68 5.45
N VAL A 114 -0.47 16.45 5.09
CA VAL A 114 -1.56 16.32 6.07
C VAL A 114 -1.34 15.11 7.00
N SER A 115 -0.80 14.01 6.47
CA SER A 115 -0.48 12.81 7.24
C SER A 115 0.76 12.98 8.13
N PHE A 116 1.64 13.94 7.83
CA PHE A 116 2.81 14.23 8.70
C PHE A 116 2.42 15.06 9.91
N HIS A 117 1.46 15.97 9.75
CA HIS A 117 1.09 16.87 10.84
C HIS A 117 0.55 16.09 12.05
N GLU A 118 -0.29 15.08 11.84
CA GLU A 118 -0.80 14.24 12.92
C GLU A 118 0.30 13.42 13.61
N GLN A 119 1.21 12.81 12.84
CA GLN A 119 2.33 12.03 13.40
C GLN A 119 3.31 12.91 14.19
N VAL A 120 3.61 14.11 13.68
CA VAL A 120 4.48 15.08 14.38
C VAL A 120 3.80 15.62 15.64
N LEU A 121 2.49 15.90 15.60
CA LEU A 121 1.73 16.33 16.79
C LEU A 121 1.73 15.25 17.88
N LEU A 122 1.59 13.97 17.51
CA LEU A 122 1.69 12.86 18.46
C LEU A 122 3.08 12.77 19.10
N GLN A 123 4.14 12.89 18.30
CA GLN A 123 5.51 12.85 18.81
C GLN A 123 5.85 14.06 19.71
N GLN A 124 5.35 15.25 19.37
CA GLN A 124 5.45 16.44 20.21
C GLN A 124 4.68 16.26 21.52
N LEU A 125 3.49 15.67 21.48
CA LEU A 125 2.69 15.40 22.67
C LEU A 125 3.37 14.39 23.61
N GLU A 126 4.01 13.35 23.07
CA GLU A 126 4.80 12.39 23.84
C GLU A 126 5.98 13.06 24.54
N LEU A 127 6.74 13.90 23.83
CA LEU A 127 7.86 14.66 24.40
C LEU A 127 7.39 15.61 25.52
N GLN A 128 6.29 16.34 25.30
CA GLN A 128 5.70 17.21 26.32
C GLN A 128 5.27 16.43 27.57
N THR A 129 4.73 15.22 27.38
CA THR A 129 4.31 14.35 28.48
C THR A 129 5.52 13.84 29.28
N MET A 130 6.59 13.41 28.61
CA MET A 130 7.81 12.97 29.28
C MET A 130 8.49 14.08 30.09
N VAL A 131 8.56 15.30 29.55
CA VAL A 131 9.12 16.45 30.26
C VAL A 131 8.30 16.76 31.52
N ARG A 132 6.97 16.76 31.43
CA ARG A 132 6.10 16.95 32.62
C ARG A 132 6.32 15.89 33.68
N LEU A 133 6.43 14.63 33.29
CA LEU A 133 6.69 13.52 34.22
C LEU A 133 8.07 13.65 34.89
N GLN A 134 9.10 14.08 34.16
CA GLN A 134 10.41 14.34 34.77
C GLN A 134 10.36 15.46 35.80
N VAL A 135 9.70 16.58 35.49
CA VAL A 135 9.55 17.70 36.42
C VAL A 135 8.80 17.27 37.68
N GLN A 136 7.66 16.59 37.55
CA GLN A 136 6.91 16.06 38.70
C GLN A 136 7.74 15.10 39.56
N TRP A 137 8.57 14.28 38.93
CA TRP A 137 9.44 13.34 39.65
C TRP A 137 10.57 14.06 40.40
N MET A 138 11.11 15.15 39.85
CA MET A 138 12.08 16.01 40.54
C MET A 138 11.46 16.71 41.74
N ASP A 139 10.24 17.23 41.62
CA ASP A 139 9.50 17.86 42.72
C ASP A 139 9.22 16.85 43.86
N LEU A 140 8.81 15.62 43.50
CA LEU A 140 8.55 14.56 44.48
C LEU A 140 9.82 14.15 45.25
N LYS A 141 10.99 14.18 44.59
CA LYS A 141 12.27 13.92 45.25
C LYS A 141 12.66 15.01 46.24
N LEU A 142 12.34 16.27 45.93
CA LEU A 142 12.59 17.40 46.82
C LEU A 142 11.71 17.32 48.08
N LEU A 143 10.47 16.86 47.95
CA LEU A 143 9.53 16.66 49.07
C LEU A 143 9.94 15.54 50.04
N HIS A 144 10.70 14.53 49.58
CA HIS A 144 11.16 13.42 50.44
C HIS A 144 12.58 13.60 50.98
N LYS A 145 13.24 14.72 50.68
CA LYS A 145 14.52 15.07 51.30
C LYS A 145 14.25 15.46 52.76
N LYS A 146 14.45 14.54 53.71
CA LYS A 146 14.31 14.81 55.14
C LYS A 146 15.21 16.01 55.52
N PRO A 147 14.75 16.93 56.40
CA PRO A 147 15.62 17.91 57.02
C PRO A 147 16.54 17.17 57.99
N GLN A 148 17.69 16.74 57.51
CA GLN A 148 18.84 16.41 58.33
C GLN A 148 19.95 17.33 57.86
N ASP A 149 20.48 18.07 58.82
CA ASP A 149 21.62 18.98 58.73
C ASP A 149 21.29 20.39 58.19
N TYR A 150 20.62 21.17 59.04
CA TYR A 150 20.94 22.59 59.23
C TYR A 150 21.64 22.76 60.57
#